data_AF-A0A1V5GJI9-F1
#
_entry.id   AF-A0A1V5GJI9-F1
#
_cell.length_a   1.000
_cell.length_b   1.000
_cell.length_c   1.000
_cell.angle_alpha   90.00
_cell.angle_beta   90.00
_cell.angle_gamma   90.00
#
_symmetry.space_group_name_H-M   'P 1'
#
loop_
_entity.id
_entity.type
_entity.pdbx_description
1 polymer ?
#
loop_
_entity_poly.entity_id
_entity_poly.type
_entity_poly.pdbx_seq_one_letter_code
_entity_poly.pdbx_strand_id
1 'polypeptide(L)'
;MIEHETCENIIQTYYKEIYSYCFAKLSYKQHPAEDCTQEVFVIFFSKHEKLSSTDNIRLWLYRTADNVMKAYIRKNFGHEVSIEDNPEVYNIPAESSFPDDSAEDPFEVLTEDEKKLLEAYYDTDYGQRSAAAKKMGISLAAMYQRVHKIKKKLRKDHDN
;
A
#
# COMPACT_ATOMS: atom_id res chain seq x y z
N MET A 1 -1.74 29.15 -3.33
CA MET A 1 -1.30 29.02 -1.94
C MET A 1 -2.53 29.07 -1.07
N ILE A 2 -2.64 28.19 -0.08
CA ILE A 2 -3.77 28.23 0.86
C ILE A 2 -3.45 29.29 1.92
N GLU A 3 -4.35 30.24 2.14
CA GLU A 3 -4.20 31.24 3.20
C GLU A 3 -4.57 30.66 4.57
N HIS A 4 -4.07 31.29 5.64
CA HIS A 4 -4.31 30.82 7.01
C HIS A 4 -5.80 30.72 7.36
N GLU A 5 -6.62 31.70 6.99
CA GLU A 5 -8.08 31.69 7.20
C GLU A 5 -8.77 30.55 6.44
N THR A 6 -8.22 30.15 5.29
CA THR A 6 -8.72 29.01 4.51
C THR A 6 -8.36 27.67 5.17
N CYS A 7 -7.28 27.61 5.95
CA CYS A 7 -6.87 26.38 6.66
C CYS A 7 -7.88 25.96 7.71
N GLU A 8 -8.40 26.91 8.49
CA GLU A 8 -9.40 26.62 9.53
C GLU A 8 -10.68 26.04 8.93
N ASN A 9 -11.15 26.62 7.82
CA ASN A 9 -12.30 26.10 7.08
C ASN A 9 -12.06 24.67 6.55
N ILE A 10 -10.86 24.39 6.02
CA ILE A 10 -10.49 23.06 5.55
C ILE A 10 -10.46 22.07 6.73
N ILE A 11 -9.85 22.45 7.85
CA ILE A 11 -9.79 21.60 9.05
C ILE A 11 -11.22 21.29 9.52
N GLN A 12 -12.05 22.31 9.74
CA GLN A 12 -13.43 22.11 10.20
C GLN A 12 -14.25 21.23 9.24
N THR A 13 -14.05 21.40 7.93
CA THR A 13 -14.76 20.62 6.90
C THR A 13 -14.36 19.15 6.93
N TYR A 14 -13.06 18.84 7.03
CA TYR A 14 -12.56 17.48 6.83
C TYR A 14 -12.19 16.75 8.13
N TYR A 15 -12.18 17.41 9.29
CA TYR A 15 -11.71 16.79 10.55
C TYR A 15 -12.48 15.51 10.87
N LYS A 16 -13.81 15.57 10.87
CA LYS A 16 -14.66 14.41 11.16
C LYS A 16 -14.48 13.30 10.13
N GLU A 17 -14.32 13.66 8.86
CA GLU A 17 -14.13 12.71 7.77
C GLU A 17 -12.81 11.95 7.89
N ILE A 18 -11.70 12.66 8.13
CA ILE A 18 -10.37 12.06 8.34
C ILE A 18 -10.33 11.26 9.64
N TYR A 19 -10.95 11.76 10.71
CA TYR A 19 -11.11 10.98 11.94
C TYR A 19 -11.83 9.65 11.70
N SER A 20 -12.96 9.69 10.99
CA SER A 20 -13.76 8.49 10.71
C SER A 20 -12.99 7.49 9.86
N TYR A 21 -12.18 7.99 8.92
CA TYR A 21 -11.29 7.18 8.11
C TYR A 21 -10.19 6.50 8.94
N CYS A 22 -9.47 7.26 9.76
CA CYS A 22 -8.44 6.73 10.67
C CYS A 22 -9.04 5.72 11.66
N PHE A 23 -10.22 6.03 12.20
CA PHE A 23 -10.93 5.17 13.14
C PHE A 23 -11.30 3.82 12.52
N ALA A 24 -11.86 3.83 11.31
CA ALA A 24 -12.17 2.60 10.59
C ALA A 24 -10.91 1.78 10.25
N LYS A 25 -9.83 2.45 9.83
CA LYS A 25 -8.58 1.79 9.42
C LYS A 25 -7.72 1.28 10.59
N LEU A 26 -7.83 1.88 11.77
CA LEU A 26 -7.11 1.48 12.97
C LEU A 26 -7.95 0.57 13.89
N SER A 27 -8.80 -0.27 13.28
CA SER A 27 -9.63 -1.26 13.98
C SER A 27 -10.52 -0.66 15.08
N TYR A 28 -11.10 0.51 14.82
CA TYR A 28 -12.02 1.21 15.73
C TYR A 28 -11.41 1.57 17.09
N LYS A 29 -10.09 1.75 17.14
CA LYS A 29 -9.39 2.24 18.34
C LYS A 29 -9.42 3.76 18.36
N GLN A 30 -10.06 4.33 19.38
CA GLN A 30 -10.26 5.78 19.50
C GLN A 30 -8.94 6.54 19.62
N HIS A 31 -8.10 6.24 20.62
CA HIS A 31 -6.85 6.97 20.84
C HIS A 31 -5.91 6.98 19.61
N PRO A 32 -5.61 5.84 18.95
CA PRO A 32 -4.82 5.85 17.72
C PRO A 32 -5.41 6.71 16.60
N ALA A 33 -6.74 6.72 16.46
CA ALA A 33 -7.43 7.50 15.45
C ALA A 33 -7.37 9.00 15.73
N GLU A 34 -7.55 9.41 16.99
CA GLU A 34 -7.40 10.80 17.43
C GLU A 34 -5.97 11.29 17.17
N ASP A 35 -4.96 10.53 17.61
CA ASP A 35 -3.54 10.85 17.42
C ASP A 35 -3.19 11.02 15.94
N CYS A 36 -3.57 10.03 15.10
CA CYS A 36 -3.28 10.10 13.67
C CYS A 36 -4.00 11.27 13.00
N THR A 37 -5.25 11.55 13.39
CA THR A 37 -6.01 12.68 12.83
C THR A 37 -5.35 14.02 13.17
N GLN A 38 -4.94 14.21 14.43
CA GLN A 38 -4.23 15.42 14.84
C GLN A 38 -2.94 15.59 14.04
N GLU A 39 -2.15 14.53 13.91
CA GLU A 39 -0.90 14.57 13.14
C GLU A 39 -1.13 14.93 11.66
N VAL A 40 -2.20 14.41 11.02
CA VAL A 40 -2.56 14.81 9.64
C VAL A 40 -2.76 16.32 9.54
N PHE A 41 -3.51 16.92 10.47
CA PHE A 41 -3.80 18.35 10.40
C PHE A 41 -2.63 19.23 10.85
N VAL A 42 -1.75 18.75 11.73
CA VAL A 42 -0.45 19.40 12.01
C VAL A 42 0.42 19.42 10.74
N ILE A 43 0.51 18.30 10.02
CA ILE A 43 1.25 18.22 8.75
C ILE A 43 0.62 19.13 7.69
N PHE A 44 -0.71 19.13 7.57
CA PHE A 44 -1.45 20.04 6.67
C PHE A 44 -1.10 21.49 6.97
N PHE A 45 -1.26 21.92 8.22
CA PHE A 45 -0.99 23.28 8.63
C PHE A 45 0.48 23.67 8.43
N SER A 46 1.44 22.75 8.63
CA SER A 46 2.86 23.04 8.35
C SER A 46 3.18 23.20 6.86
N LYS A 47 2.33 22.70 5.96
CA LYS A 47 2.57 22.64 4.51
C LYS A 47 1.61 23.49 3.69
N HIS A 48 0.62 24.13 4.30
CA HIS A 48 -0.47 24.84 3.62
C HIS A 48 0.03 25.89 2.61
N GLU A 49 1.11 26.60 2.92
CA GLU A 49 1.72 27.60 2.04
C GLU A 49 2.22 27.01 0.70
N LYS A 50 2.61 25.73 0.72
CA LYS A 50 3.13 25.01 -0.45
C LYS A 50 2.06 24.25 -1.21
N LEU A 51 0.85 24.16 -0.67
CA LEU A 51 -0.28 23.50 -1.33
C LEU A 51 -0.96 24.48 -2.27
N SER A 52 -1.23 24.02 -3.50
CA SER A 52 -2.03 24.80 -4.43
C SER A 52 -3.51 24.70 -4.04
N SER A 53 -4.24 25.79 -4.19
CA SER A 53 -5.71 25.79 -4.06
C SER A 53 -6.39 24.99 -5.18
N THR A 54 -5.67 24.67 -6.26
CA THR A 54 -6.11 23.77 -7.34
C THR A 54 -5.92 22.29 -7.01
N ASP A 55 -5.17 21.98 -5.95
CA ASP A 55 -4.97 20.59 -5.55
C ASP A 55 -6.23 20.04 -4.91
N ASN A 56 -6.52 18.76 -5.15
CA ASN A 56 -7.61 18.08 -4.46
C ASN A 56 -7.20 17.85 -3.00
N ILE A 57 -7.48 18.85 -2.14
CA ILE A 57 -7.08 18.86 -0.74
C ILE A 57 -7.67 17.67 0.02
N ARG A 58 -8.91 17.29 -0.29
CA ARG A 58 -9.53 16.09 0.28
C ARG A 58 -8.67 14.86 0.01
N LEU A 59 -8.30 14.62 -1.26
CA LEU A 59 -7.43 13.49 -1.64
C LEU A 59 -6.04 13.58 -1.00
N TRP A 60 -5.49 14.78 -0.88
CA TRP A 60 -4.20 15.00 -0.22
C TRP A 60 -4.26 14.65 1.28
N LEU A 61 -5.34 15.01 1.98
CA LEU A 61 -5.55 14.67 3.39
C LEU A 61 -5.64 13.15 3.58
N TYR A 62 -6.36 12.43 2.72
CA TYR A 62 -6.42 10.97 2.75
C TYR A 62 -5.05 10.31 2.55
N ARG A 63 -4.27 10.78 1.56
CA ARG A 63 -2.90 10.28 1.33
C ARG A 63 -1.98 10.55 2.53
N THR A 64 -2.16 11.70 3.17
CA THR A 64 -1.41 12.06 4.37
C THR A 64 -1.82 11.16 5.54
N ALA A 65 -3.12 10.89 5.71
CA ALA A 65 -3.64 9.96 6.71
C ALA A 65 -3.08 8.55 6.54
N ASP A 66 -3.04 8.01 5.31
CA ASP A 66 -2.39 6.72 5.01
C ASP A 66 -0.94 6.68 5.49
N ASN A 67 -0.17 7.73 5.20
CA ASN A 67 1.24 7.79 5.58
C ASN A 67 1.43 7.89 7.10
N VAL A 68 0.61 8.71 7.76
CA VAL A 68 0.61 8.87 9.22
C VAL A 68 0.26 7.54 9.90
N MET A 69 -0.83 6.88 9.48
CA MET A 69 -1.23 5.59 10.04
C MET A 69 -0.16 4.52 9.85
N LYS A 70 0.44 4.43 8.65
CA LYS A 70 1.56 3.51 8.40
C LYS A 70 2.75 3.80 9.32
N ALA A 71 3.07 5.08 9.55
CA ALA A 71 4.14 5.47 10.48
C ALA A 71 3.79 5.10 11.93
N TYR A 72 2.56 5.36 12.34
CA TYR A 72 2.03 4.99 13.66
C TYR A 72 2.11 3.48 13.87
N ILE A 73 1.67 2.68 12.90
CA ILE A 73 1.67 1.21 12.99
C ILE A 73 3.11 0.69 13.10
N ARG A 74 4.02 1.15 12.23
CA ARG A 74 5.43 0.76 12.29
C ARG A 74 6.09 1.08 13.64
N LYS A 75 5.74 2.23 14.23
CA LYS A 75 6.31 2.68 15.51
C LYS A 75 5.78 1.90 16.70
N ASN A 76 4.47 1.59 16.72
CA ASN A 76 3.81 1.04 17.90
C ASN A 76 3.66 -0.49 17.89
N PHE A 77 3.68 -1.12 16.71
CA PHE A 77 3.47 -2.57 16.58
C PHE A 77 4.68 -3.30 15.95
N GLY A 78 5.77 -2.59 15.64
CA GLY A 78 6.94 -3.21 15.00
C GLY A 78 6.58 -3.91 13.67
N HIS A 79 7.40 -4.85 13.21
CA HIS A 79 7.17 -5.61 11.96
C HIS A 79 5.95 -6.57 11.99
N GLU A 80 4.94 -6.36 12.84
CA GLU A 80 3.61 -6.97 12.67
C GLU A 80 2.82 -6.18 11.63
N VAL A 81 3.24 -6.28 10.36
CA VAL A 81 2.40 -5.83 9.25
C VAL A 81 1.28 -6.86 9.09
N SER A 82 0.05 -6.50 9.45
CA SER A 82 -1.12 -7.30 9.12
C SER A 82 -1.21 -7.46 7.61
N ILE A 83 -1.43 -8.71 7.18
CA ILE A 83 -1.42 -9.17 5.79
C ILE A 83 -2.51 -8.46 4.94
N GLU A 84 -3.50 -7.85 5.59
CA GLU A 84 -4.64 -7.17 4.97
C GLU A 84 -4.29 -5.81 4.34
N ASP A 85 -3.15 -5.20 4.70
CA ASP A 85 -2.73 -3.88 4.17
C ASP A 85 -1.91 -3.97 2.87
N ASN A 86 -1.96 -5.10 2.15
CA ASN A 86 -1.32 -5.21 0.85
C ASN A 86 -2.12 -4.43 -0.22
N PRO A 87 -1.61 -3.32 -0.77
CA PRO A 87 -2.33 -2.50 -1.74
C PRO A 87 -2.60 -3.21 -3.08
N GLU A 88 -2.07 -4.42 -3.31
CA GLU A 88 -2.25 -5.16 -4.56
C GLU A 88 -3.54 -5.98 -4.67
N VAL A 89 -4.38 -6.06 -3.63
CA VAL A 89 -5.69 -6.73 -3.75
C VAL A 89 -6.65 -5.95 -4.69
N TYR A 90 -6.35 -4.68 -5.00
CA TYR A 90 -7.20 -3.82 -5.83
C TYR A 90 -6.74 -3.64 -7.28
N ASN A 91 -5.67 -4.31 -7.73
CA ASN A 91 -5.19 -4.21 -9.12
C ASN A 91 -5.17 -5.57 -9.81
N ILE A 92 -6.36 -6.07 -10.13
CA ILE A 92 -6.56 -7.01 -11.23
C ILE A 92 -7.04 -6.17 -12.42
N PRO A 93 -6.17 -5.82 -13.39
CA PRO A 93 -6.65 -5.40 -14.70
C PRO A 93 -7.42 -6.59 -15.30
N ALA A 94 -8.72 -6.41 -15.46
CA ALA A 94 -9.56 -7.33 -16.22
C ALA A 94 -9.29 -7.09 -17.71
N GLU A 95 -8.23 -7.71 -18.23
CA GLU A 95 -8.05 -7.86 -19.68
C GLU A 95 -7.08 -9.02 -19.94
N SER A 96 -7.65 -10.21 -20.07
CA SER A 96 -6.98 -11.39 -20.59
C SER A 96 -7.20 -11.46 -22.09
N SER A 97 -6.29 -10.86 -22.86
CA SER A 97 -6.03 -11.30 -24.23
C SER A 97 -4.91 -12.34 -24.11
N PHE A 98 -5.21 -13.61 -24.38
CA PHE A 98 -4.21 -14.68 -24.42
C PHE A 98 -3.22 -14.39 -25.55
N PRO A 99 -1.92 -14.17 -25.27
CA PRO A 99 -0.93 -14.04 -26.32
C PRO A 99 -0.62 -15.40 -26.94
N ASP A 100 -0.42 -15.34 -28.25
CA ASP A 100 -0.05 -16.37 -29.21
C ASP A 100 1.03 -17.37 -28.74
N ASP A 101 0.88 -18.63 -29.17
CA ASP A 101 1.65 -19.85 -28.80
C ASP A 101 3.11 -19.85 -29.34
N SER A 102 3.63 -18.68 -29.71
CA SER A 102 4.91 -18.49 -30.41
C SER A 102 5.95 -17.66 -29.65
N ALA A 103 5.65 -17.22 -28.42
CA ALA A 103 6.55 -16.42 -27.60
C ALA A 103 7.60 -17.28 -26.87
N GLU A 104 8.86 -16.82 -26.87
CA GLU A 104 9.93 -17.33 -26.00
C GLU A 104 9.42 -17.43 -24.55
N ASP A 105 9.79 -18.51 -23.84
CA ASP A 105 9.28 -18.78 -22.49
C ASP A 105 9.52 -17.54 -21.59
N PRO A 106 8.46 -16.83 -21.15
CA PRO A 106 8.59 -15.62 -20.34
C PRO A 106 9.37 -15.85 -19.04
N PHE A 107 9.51 -17.11 -18.62
CA PHE A 107 10.24 -17.50 -17.43
C PHE A 107 11.76 -17.64 -17.64
N GLU A 108 12.32 -17.55 -18.85
CA GLU A 108 13.78 -17.60 -19.07
C GLU A 108 14.54 -16.48 -18.36
N VAL A 109 13.85 -15.35 -18.17
CA VAL A 109 14.35 -14.16 -17.49
C VAL A 109 14.50 -14.40 -15.98
N LEU A 110 13.81 -15.40 -15.42
CA LEU A 110 13.81 -15.70 -14.00
C LEU A 110 14.94 -16.65 -13.64
N THR A 111 15.60 -16.35 -12.51
CA THR A 111 16.50 -17.32 -11.87
C THR A 111 15.71 -18.51 -11.33
N GLU A 112 16.38 -19.66 -11.16
CA GLU A 112 15.76 -20.86 -10.57
C GLU A 112 15.13 -20.60 -9.19
N ASP A 113 15.74 -19.73 -8.39
CA ASP A 113 15.19 -19.35 -7.08
C ASP A 113 13.92 -18.48 -7.21
N GLU A 114 13.85 -17.63 -8.24
CA GLU A 114 12.66 -16.83 -8.54
C GLU A 114 11.51 -17.70 -9.06
N LYS A 115 11.79 -18.67 -9.93
CA LYS A 115 10.80 -19.64 -10.43
C LYS A 115 10.18 -20.45 -9.29
N LYS A 116 11.02 -21.07 -8.46
CA LYS A 116 10.57 -21.85 -7.30
C LYS A 116 9.71 -21.00 -6.36
N LEU A 117 10.11 -19.76 -6.10
CA LEU A 117 9.36 -18.86 -5.24
C LEU A 117 8.00 -18.49 -5.84
N LEU A 118 7.91 -18.35 -7.16
CA LEU A 118 6.67 -18.10 -7.88
C LEU A 118 5.74 -19.32 -7.83
N GLU A 119 6.26 -20.52 -8.10
CA GLU A 119 5.55 -21.80 -7.96
C GLU A 119 4.97 -21.94 -6.55
N ALA A 120 5.81 -21.82 -5.52
CA ALA A 120 5.35 -21.94 -4.13
C ALA A 120 4.29 -20.91 -3.74
N TYR A 121 4.30 -19.72 -4.37
CA TYR A 121 3.31 -18.68 -4.13
C TYR A 121 1.94 -18.98 -4.78
N TYR A 122 1.93 -19.56 -5.98
CA TYR A 122 0.71 -19.85 -6.74
C TYR A 122 0.15 -21.24 -6.44
N ASP A 123 0.98 -22.21 -6.09
CA ASP A 123 0.58 -23.57 -5.67
C ASP A 123 -0.01 -23.60 -4.26
N THR A 124 0.16 -22.53 -3.49
CA THR A 124 -0.40 -22.43 -2.14
C THR A 124 -1.57 -21.46 -2.07
N ASP A 125 -2.65 -21.95 -1.46
CA ASP A 125 -3.79 -21.11 -1.08
C ASP A 125 -3.33 -19.93 -0.24
N TYR A 126 -4.05 -18.82 -0.36
CA TYR A 126 -3.73 -17.56 0.32
C TYR A 126 -3.43 -17.73 1.82
N GLY A 127 -4.23 -18.54 2.53
CA GLY A 127 -4.04 -18.82 3.96
C GLY A 127 -2.80 -19.67 4.31
N GLN A 128 -2.20 -20.36 3.34
CA GLN A 128 -1.08 -21.27 3.55
C GLN A 128 0.28 -20.68 3.14
N ARG A 129 0.29 -19.50 2.51
CA ARG A 129 1.53 -18.84 2.04
C ARG A 129 2.53 -18.54 3.16
N SER A 130 2.05 -18.31 4.39
CA SER A 130 2.93 -18.14 5.56
C SER A 130 3.77 -19.41 5.81
N ALA A 131 3.16 -20.59 5.69
CA ALA A 131 3.86 -21.85 5.82
C ALA A 131 4.81 -22.10 4.64
N ALA A 132 4.42 -21.72 3.42
CA ALA A 132 5.28 -21.80 2.23
C ALA A 132 6.54 -20.92 2.37
N ALA A 133 6.37 -19.67 2.82
CA ALA A 133 7.48 -18.74 3.06
C ALA A 133 8.45 -19.30 4.11
N LYS A 134 7.91 -19.84 5.20
CA LYS A 134 8.72 -20.49 6.25
C LYS A 134 9.49 -21.70 5.72
N LYS A 135 8.89 -22.53 4.87
CA LYS A 135 9.58 -23.67 4.21
C LYS A 135 10.75 -23.20 3.33
N MET A 136 10.62 -22.01 2.74
CA MET A 136 11.68 -21.37 1.95
C MET A 136 12.69 -20.56 2.79
N GLY A 137 12.57 -20.56 4.12
CA GLY A 137 13.46 -19.82 5.01
C GLY A 137 13.33 -18.30 4.92
N ILE A 138 12.21 -17.78 4.40
CA ILE A 138 11.96 -16.34 4.28
C ILE A 138 10.69 -15.93 5.04
N SER A 139 10.58 -14.64 5.36
CA SER A 139 9.33 -14.10 5.92
C SER A 139 8.24 -13.99 4.85
N LEU A 140 6.98 -14.04 5.25
CA LEU A 140 5.84 -13.85 4.34
C LEU A 140 5.91 -12.48 3.61
N ALA A 141 6.32 -11.43 4.33
CA ALA A 141 6.56 -10.11 3.72
C ALA A 141 7.68 -10.14 2.67
N ALA A 142 8.78 -10.85 2.94
CA ALA A 142 9.87 -11.02 1.97
C ALA A 142 9.42 -11.80 0.73
N MET A 143 8.57 -12.83 0.91
CA MET A 143 7.94 -13.55 -0.20
C MET A 143 7.11 -12.60 -1.08
N TYR A 144 6.21 -11.80 -0.51
CA TYR A 144 5.40 -10.83 -1.27
C TYR A 144 6.28 -9.81 -2.02
N GLN A 145 7.30 -9.25 -1.37
CA GLN A 145 8.22 -8.28 -2.00
C GLN A 145 8.99 -8.90 -3.17
N ARG A 146 9.42 -10.16 -3.05
CA ARG A 146 10.10 -10.89 -4.14
C ARG A 146 9.14 -11.18 -5.29
N VAL A 147 7.92 -11.67 -5.01
CA VAL A 147 6.88 -11.88 -6.05
C VAL A 147 6.58 -10.58 -6.80
N HIS A 148 6.45 -9.44 -6.11
CA HIS A 148 6.23 -8.15 -6.76
C HIS A 148 7.37 -7.79 -7.73
N LYS A 149 8.62 -7.97 -7.30
CA LYS A 149 9.80 -7.73 -8.16
C LYS A 149 9.82 -8.67 -9.37
N ILE A 150 9.51 -9.95 -9.18
CA ILE A 150 9.42 -10.95 -10.26
C ILE A 150 8.37 -10.54 -11.28
N LYS A 151 7.15 -10.19 -10.85
CA LYS A 151 6.08 -9.70 -11.75
C LYS A 151 6.47 -8.44 -12.51
N LYS A 152 7.22 -7.53 -11.88
CA LYS A 152 7.73 -6.33 -12.54
C LYS A 152 8.82 -6.66 -13.58
N LYS A 153 9.62 -7.70 -13.34
CA LYS A 153 10.64 -8.21 -14.27
C LYS A 153 9.96 -8.79 -15.51
N LEU A 154 8.99 -9.69 -15.33
CA LEU A 154 8.22 -10.29 -16.43
C LEU A 154 7.51 -9.24 -17.30
N ARG A 155 6.94 -8.18 -16.70
CA ARG A 155 6.31 -7.09 -17.47
C ARG A 155 7.28 -6.30 -18.33
N LYS A 156 8.51 -6.07 -17.86
CA LYS A 156 9.50 -5.27 -18.60
C LYS A 156 10.03 -6.00 -19.84
N ASP A 157 10.12 -7.32 -19.77
CA ASP A 157 10.58 -8.13 -20.90
C ASP A 157 9.48 -8.34 -21.93
N HIS A 158 8.20 -8.25 -21.55
CA HIS A 158 7.08 -8.25 -22.50
C HIS A 158 6.87 -6.92 -23.25
N ASP A 159 7.41 -5.80 -22.73
CA ASP A 159 7.27 -4.46 -23.33
C ASP A 159 8.47 -4.07 -24.23
N ASN A 160 9.43 -4.97 -24.43
CA ASN A 160 10.68 -4.72 -25.16
C ASN A 160 10.84 -5.69 -26.33
#